data_AF-A0AAV3XW16-F1
#
_entry.id   AF-A0AAV3XW16-F1
#
_cell.length_a   1.000
_cell.length_b   1.000
_cell.length_c   1.000
_cell.angle_alpha   90.00
_cell.angle_beta   90.00
_cell.angle_gamma   90.00
#
_symmetry.space_group_name_H-M   'P 1'
#
loop_
_entity.id
_entity.type
_entity.pdbx_description
1 polymer ?
#
loop_
_entity_poly.entity_id
_entity_poly.type
_entity_poly.pdbx_seq_one_letter_code
_entity_poly.pdbx_strand_id
1 'polypeptide(L)'
;LEVQYEDDPLVEPFNVYLQVFLSQALEPNFLSVIKETNESFYLDALDQIDGMIDKKCKEITKLARWKLDFQEALHRCPLMKEIDRPNLKQACQASVNASPPSIKSVFLSGVPYDRFLLTEKPGSGNHAQVNYIK
;
A
#
# COMPACT_ATOMS: atom_id res chain seq x y z
N LEU A 1 0.25 -20.81 -14.39
CA LEU A 1 -0.38 -19.84 -13.47
C LEU A 1 -1.81 -19.56 -13.90
N GLU A 2 -2.09 -19.25 -15.18
CA GLU A 2 -3.45 -19.00 -15.69
C GLU A 2 -4.44 -20.13 -15.36
N VAL A 3 -4.11 -21.38 -15.69
CA VAL A 3 -4.97 -22.57 -15.45
C VAL A 3 -5.29 -22.82 -13.96
N GLN A 4 -4.49 -22.29 -13.04
CA GLN A 4 -4.66 -22.56 -11.60
C GLN A 4 -5.71 -21.67 -10.93
N TYR A 5 -6.06 -20.55 -11.56
CA TYR A 5 -6.97 -19.55 -11.02
C TYR A 5 -8.12 -19.24 -11.96
N GLU A 6 -8.26 -19.93 -13.08
CA GLU A 6 -9.33 -19.70 -14.07
C GLU A 6 -10.74 -19.66 -13.46
N ASP A 7 -10.99 -20.45 -12.41
CA ASP A 7 -12.27 -20.50 -11.71
C ASP A 7 -12.38 -19.55 -10.49
N ASP A 8 -11.33 -18.77 -10.18
CA ASP A 8 -11.38 -17.84 -9.05
C ASP A 8 -12.22 -16.62 -9.44
N PRO A 9 -13.30 -16.31 -8.68
CA PRO A 9 -14.20 -15.20 -8.99
C PRO A 9 -13.53 -13.82 -8.95
N LEU A 10 -12.29 -13.72 -8.48
CA LEU A 10 -11.51 -12.47 -8.46
C LEU A 10 -10.69 -12.26 -9.74
N VAL A 11 -10.51 -13.26 -10.59
CA VAL A 11 -9.68 -13.11 -11.80
C VAL A 11 -10.26 -12.07 -12.75
N GLU A 12 -11.57 -12.11 -13.00
CA GLU A 12 -12.21 -11.15 -13.89
C GLU A 12 -12.16 -9.70 -13.34
N PRO A 13 -12.57 -9.42 -12.08
CA PRO A 13 -12.40 -8.11 -11.47
C PRO A 13 -10.94 -7.63 -11.44
N PHE A 14 -9.98 -8.53 -11.17
CA PHE A 14 -8.56 -8.18 -11.15
C PHE A 14 -8.02 -7.84 -12.54
N ASN A 15 -8.49 -8.52 -13.60
CA ASN A 15 -8.14 -8.19 -14.97
C ASN A 15 -8.65 -6.80 -15.36
N VAL A 16 -9.90 -6.47 -15.01
CA VAL A 16 -10.46 -5.11 -15.23
C VAL A 16 -9.69 -4.08 -14.42
N TYR A 17 -9.36 -4.38 -13.15
CA TYR A 17 -8.54 -3.55 -12.29
C TYR A 17 -7.20 -3.20 -12.97
N LEU A 18 -6.47 -4.19 -13.50
CA LEU A 18 -5.23 -3.95 -14.25
C LEU A 18 -5.43 -3.13 -15.53
N GLN A 19 -6.51 -3.38 -16.27
CA GLN A 19 -6.83 -2.62 -17.48
C GLN A 19 -7.06 -1.14 -17.16
N VAL A 20 -7.68 -0.82 -16.02
CA VAL A 20 -7.85 0.57 -15.56
C VAL A 20 -6.51 1.27 -15.37
N PHE A 21 -5.53 0.64 -14.69
CA PHE A 21 -4.21 1.26 -14.48
C PHE A 21 -3.43 1.41 -15.77
N LEU A 22 -3.51 0.43 -16.68
CA LEU A 22 -2.91 0.54 -18.00
C LEU A 22 -3.54 1.70 -18.79
N SER A 23 -4.87 1.83 -18.75
CA SER A 23 -5.60 2.91 -19.41
C SER A 23 -5.22 4.27 -18.83
N GLN A 24 -5.11 4.39 -17.50
CA GLN A 24 -4.63 5.62 -16.86
C GLN A 24 -3.19 5.97 -17.24
N ALA A 25 -2.31 4.98 -17.39
CA ALA A 25 -0.93 5.21 -17.80
C ALA A 25 -0.82 5.67 -19.26
N LEU A 26 -1.73 5.22 -20.12
CA LEU A 26 -1.81 5.60 -21.53
C LEU A 26 -2.55 6.93 -21.75
N GLU A 27 -3.60 7.17 -20.97
CA GLU A 27 -4.49 8.33 -21.05
C GLU A 27 -4.60 9.02 -19.68
N PRO A 28 -3.83 10.09 -19.42
CA PRO A 28 -3.68 10.70 -18.09
C PRO A 28 -4.92 11.25 -17.38
N ASN A 29 -6.13 11.11 -17.93
CA ASN A 29 -7.39 11.52 -17.28
C ASN A 29 -8.42 10.39 -17.19
N PHE A 30 -8.06 9.16 -17.57
CA PHE A 30 -8.98 8.03 -17.64
C PHE A 30 -9.75 7.83 -16.33
N LEU A 31 -9.06 7.79 -15.19
CA LEU A 31 -9.67 7.64 -13.86
C LEU A 31 -10.64 8.76 -13.51
N SER A 32 -10.32 9.99 -13.91
CA SER A 32 -11.22 11.14 -13.73
C SER A 32 -12.47 10.98 -14.58
N VAL A 33 -12.32 10.60 -15.85
CA VAL A 33 -13.43 10.41 -16.79
C VAL A 33 -14.37 9.29 -16.33
N ILE A 34 -13.85 8.10 -16.02
CA ILE A 34 -14.72 6.97 -15.59
C ILE A 34 -15.47 7.29 -14.30
N LYS A 35 -14.89 8.12 -13.43
CA LYS A 35 -15.54 8.58 -12.19
C LYS A 35 -16.63 9.61 -12.48
N GLU A 36 -16.36 10.55 -13.39
CA GLU A 36 -17.32 11.58 -13.79
C GLU A 36 -18.50 11.01 -14.58
N THR A 37 -18.26 10.02 -15.43
CA THR A 37 -19.30 9.34 -16.22
C THR A 37 -19.94 8.15 -15.48
N ASN A 38 -19.45 7.82 -14.28
CA ASN A 38 -19.96 6.75 -13.42
C ASN A 38 -19.99 5.38 -14.15
N GLU A 39 -18.88 5.03 -14.81
CA GLU A 39 -18.73 3.76 -15.53
C GLU A 39 -18.65 2.58 -14.56
N SER A 40 -19.80 2.00 -14.22
CA SER A 40 -19.89 0.92 -13.23
C SER A 40 -19.00 -0.28 -13.57
N PHE A 41 -18.81 -0.60 -14.85
CA PHE A 41 -17.92 -1.68 -15.29
C PHE A 41 -16.51 -1.56 -14.69
N TYR A 42 -15.94 -0.35 -14.68
CA TYR A 42 -14.62 -0.09 -14.11
C TYR A 42 -14.69 0.17 -12.60
N LEU A 43 -15.69 0.96 -12.16
CA LEU A 43 -15.82 1.36 -10.76
C LEU A 43 -16.11 0.18 -9.83
N ASP A 44 -16.96 -0.76 -10.25
CA ASP A 44 -17.29 -1.94 -9.44
C ASP A 44 -16.07 -2.84 -9.24
N ALA A 45 -15.24 -3.01 -10.29
CA ALA A 45 -14.00 -3.76 -10.22
C ALA A 45 -12.96 -3.08 -9.30
N LEU A 46 -12.84 -1.75 -9.39
CA LEU A 46 -12.01 -0.95 -8.47
C LEU A 46 -12.48 -1.12 -7.03
N ASP A 47 -13.77 -0.88 -6.75
CA ASP A 47 -14.34 -0.96 -5.41
C ASP A 47 -14.19 -2.36 -4.80
N GLN A 48 -14.35 -3.41 -5.60
CA GLN A 48 -14.17 -4.79 -5.14
C GLN A 48 -12.73 -5.07 -4.71
N ILE A 49 -11.76 -4.75 -5.56
CA ILE A 49 -10.34 -5.05 -5.29
C ILE A 49 -9.79 -4.11 -4.21
N ASP A 50 -10.03 -2.81 -4.30
CA ASP A 50 -9.59 -1.84 -3.29
C ASP A 50 -10.25 -2.09 -1.94
N GLY A 51 -11.53 -2.46 -1.92
CA GLY A 51 -12.23 -2.85 -0.71
C GLY A 51 -11.61 -4.07 -0.03
N MET A 52 -11.18 -5.06 -0.81
CA MET A 52 -10.44 -6.22 -0.28
C MET A 52 -9.08 -5.82 0.29
N ILE A 53 -8.33 -4.98 -0.42
CA ILE A 53 -7.02 -4.49 0.02
C ILE A 53 -7.17 -3.71 1.33
N ASP A 54 -8.12 -2.79 1.41
CA ASP A 54 -8.39 -1.99 2.61
C ASP A 54 -8.76 -2.88 3.81
N LYS A 55 -9.63 -3.88 3.60
CA LYS A 55 -9.97 -4.87 4.64
C LYS A 55 -8.73 -5.59 5.16
N LYS A 56 -7.84 -6.04 4.27
CA LYS A 56 -6.60 -6.72 4.66
C LYS A 56 -5.60 -5.80 5.36
N CYS A 57 -5.44 -4.56 4.88
CA CYS A 57 -4.64 -3.55 5.57
C CYS A 57 -5.14 -3.29 6.99
N LYS A 58 -6.47 -3.20 7.20
CA LYS A 58 -7.08 -3.04 8.53
C LYS A 58 -6.83 -4.25 9.44
N GLU A 59 -6.97 -5.47 8.92
CA GLU A 59 -6.66 -6.72 9.65
C GLU A 59 -5.19 -6.73 10.11
N ILE A 60 -4.25 -6.43 9.22
CA ILE A 60 -2.81 -6.38 9.53
C ILE A 60 -2.52 -5.31 10.59
N THR A 61 -3.07 -4.11 10.41
CA THR A 61 -2.83 -2.97 11.31
C THR A 61 -3.32 -3.27 12.73
N LYS A 62 -4.48 -3.94 12.87
CA LYS A 62 -5.03 -4.37 14.14
C LYS A 62 -4.13 -5.38 14.86
N LEU A 63 -3.53 -6.32 14.11
CA LEU A 63 -2.63 -7.33 14.67
C LEU A 63 -1.24 -6.75 15.01
N ALA A 64 -0.74 -5.84 14.18
CA ALA A 64 0.61 -5.33 14.30
C ALA A 64 0.77 -4.26 15.39
N ARG A 65 -0.33 -3.61 15.80
CA ARG A 65 -0.36 -2.57 16.85
C ARG A 65 0.64 -1.44 16.61
N TRP A 66 0.79 -1.04 15.34
CA TRP A 66 1.70 0.03 14.95
C TRP A 66 1.28 1.38 15.53
N LYS A 67 2.25 2.26 15.79
CA LYS A 67 1.97 3.65 16.19
C LYS A 67 1.22 4.38 15.07
N LEU A 68 0.33 5.30 15.43
CA LEU A 68 -0.50 6.02 14.46
C LEU A 68 0.34 6.74 13.39
N ASP A 69 1.39 7.45 13.80
CA ASP A 69 2.30 8.16 12.87
C ASP A 69 2.94 7.23 11.83
N PHE A 70 3.24 5.98 12.22
CA PHE A 70 3.79 4.98 11.30
C PHE A 70 2.73 4.46 10.33
N GLN A 71 1.51 4.23 10.81
CA GLN A 71 0.39 3.87 9.95
C GLN A 71 0.12 4.99 8.94
N GLU A 72 0.05 6.25 9.39
CA GLU A 72 -0.16 7.40 8.52
C GLU A 72 0.95 7.54 7.47
N ALA A 73 2.21 7.34 7.86
CA ALA A 73 3.33 7.37 6.92
C ALA A 73 3.24 6.24 5.89
N LEU A 74 2.91 5.01 6.31
CA LEU A 74 2.66 3.89 5.37
C LEU A 74 1.51 4.18 4.41
N HIS A 75 0.50 4.92 4.85
CA HIS A 75 -0.64 5.25 4.01
C HIS A 75 -0.32 6.32 2.95
N ARG A 76 0.64 7.21 3.22
CA ARG A 76 0.96 8.38 2.40
C ARG A 76 2.21 8.19 1.54
N CYS A 77 3.17 7.38 1.97
CA CYS A 77 4.47 7.22 1.31
C CYS A 77 4.48 5.98 0.42
N PRO A 78 4.58 6.11 -0.91
CA PRO A 78 4.59 4.97 -1.83
C PRO A 78 5.86 4.12 -1.75
N LEU A 79 6.98 4.68 -1.26
CA LEU A 79 8.27 4.02 -1.27
C LEU A 79 8.66 3.59 0.13
N MET A 80 8.96 2.30 0.30
CA MET A 80 9.53 1.73 1.51
C MET A 80 10.89 1.12 1.20
N LYS A 81 11.90 1.49 1.98
CA LYS A 81 13.25 0.90 1.93
C LYS A 81 13.66 0.42 3.31
N GLU A 82 14.13 -0.81 3.43
CA GLU A 82 14.75 -1.28 4.66
C GLU A 82 16.08 -0.55 4.91
N ILE A 83 16.33 -0.15 6.16
CA ILE A 83 17.61 0.43 6.55
C ILE A 83 18.21 -0.42 7.67
N ASP A 84 19.45 -0.87 7.44
CA ASP A 84 20.27 -1.43 8.49
C ASP A 84 20.76 -0.32 9.42
N ARG A 85 20.42 -0.43 10.70
CA ARG A 85 20.97 0.45 11.73
C ARG A 85 22.15 -0.23 12.39
N PRO A 86 23.39 0.26 12.15
CA PRO A 86 24.60 -0.38 12.69
C PRO A 86 24.64 -0.41 14.23
N ASN A 87 23.81 0.41 14.90
CA ASN A 87 23.78 0.54 16.36
C ASN A 87 22.53 -0.06 17.04
N LEU A 88 21.69 -0.83 16.34
CA LEU A 88 20.58 -1.54 16.98
C LEU A 88 21.06 -2.83 17.69
N LYS A 89 21.94 -2.65 18.68
CA LYS A 89 22.49 -3.77 19.48
C LYS A 89 21.63 -4.13 20.69
N GLN A 90 20.53 -3.43 20.94
CA GLN A 90 19.59 -3.81 21.99
C GLN A 90 18.56 -4.81 21.43
N ALA A 91 18.87 -6.09 21.56
CA ALA A 91 17.81 -7.09 21.64
C ALA A 91 16.90 -6.71 22.83
N CYS A 92 15.58 -6.74 22.66
CA CYS A 92 14.71 -6.69 23.83
C CYS A 92 15.04 -7.92 24.71
N GLN A 93 14.85 -7.85 26.02
CA GLN A 93 15.22 -8.94 26.93
C GLN A 93 14.54 -10.28 26.58
N ALA A 94 13.47 -10.24 25.78
CA ALA A 94 12.76 -11.41 25.23
C ALA A 94 13.31 -11.93 23.88
N SER A 95 14.20 -11.20 23.20
CA SER A 95 14.80 -11.56 21.89
C SER A 95 16.29 -11.85 21.95
N VAL A 96 16.86 -12.01 23.16
CA VAL A 96 18.28 -12.37 23.38
C VAL A 96 18.67 -13.66 22.65
N ASN A 97 17.72 -14.56 22.39
CA ASN A 97 17.92 -15.83 21.68
C ASN A 97 17.26 -15.88 20.29
N ALA A 98 16.71 -14.77 19.78
CA ALA A 98 16.09 -14.73 18.46
C ALA A 98 17.15 -14.41 17.40
N SER A 99 17.43 -15.37 16.53
CA SER A 99 18.15 -15.15 15.27
C SER A 99 17.15 -15.29 14.13
N PRO A 100 16.90 -14.25 13.30
CA PRO A 100 17.55 -12.92 13.24
C PRO A 100 16.99 -11.88 14.24
N PRO A 101 17.65 -10.70 14.41
CA PRO A 101 17.19 -9.63 15.31
C PRO A 101 15.73 -9.24 15.04
N SER A 102 14.94 -9.09 16.12
CA SER A 102 13.49 -8.83 16.02
C SER A 102 13.11 -7.44 15.51
N ILE A 103 14.08 -6.50 15.48
CA ILE A 103 13.82 -5.11 15.09
C ILE A 103 14.42 -4.81 13.71
N LYS A 104 13.57 -4.34 12.80
CA LYS A 104 13.95 -3.78 11.48
C LYS A 104 13.49 -2.33 11.38
N SER A 105 14.32 -1.49 10.78
CA SER A 105 13.98 -0.09 10.50
C SER A 105 13.64 0.06 9.03
N VAL A 106 12.65 0.89 8.73
CA VAL A 106 12.25 1.23 7.36
C VAL A 106 12.32 2.74 7.15
N PHE A 107 12.64 3.13 5.93
CA PHE A 107 12.54 4.49 5.41
C PHE A 107 11.30 4.57 4.54
N LEU A 108 10.43 5.53 4.83
CA LEU A 108 9.25 5.82 4.04
C LEU A 108 9.46 7.13 3.29
N SER A 109 9.23 7.12 1.97
CA SER A 109 9.46 8.28 1.12
C SER A 109 8.53 8.31 -0.10
N GLY A 110 8.61 9.37 -0.89
CA GLY A 110 7.78 9.62 -2.06
C GLY A 110 6.78 10.75 -1.83
N VAL A 111 6.15 11.19 -2.93
CA VAL A 111 5.15 12.26 -2.92
C VAL A 111 3.78 11.65 -2.60
N PRO A 112 3.04 12.19 -1.61
CA PRO A 112 1.68 11.75 -1.35
C PRO A 112 0.78 11.98 -2.56
N TYR A 113 -0.08 11.01 -2.85
CA TYR A 113 -0.98 11.04 -4.00
C TYR A 113 -2.42 10.73 -3.59
N ASP A 114 -3.37 11.12 -4.42
CA ASP A 114 -4.74 10.66 -4.36
C ASP A 114 -4.79 9.19 -4.74
N ARG A 115 -5.25 8.33 -3.83
CA ARG A 115 -5.25 6.88 -4.06
C ARG A 115 -6.17 6.44 -5.18
N PHE A 116 -7.22 7.22 -5.46
CA PHE A 116 -8.14 6.90 -6.54
C PHE A 116 -7.66 7.50 -7.85
N LEU A 117 -7.35 8.80 -7.89
CA LEU A 117 -6.99 9.48 -9.14
C LEU A 117 -5.52 9.30 -9.54
N LEU A 118 -4.69 8.79 -8.63
CA LEU A 118 -3.24 8.64 -8.80
C LEU A 118 -2.52 9.96 -9.13
N THR A 119 -3.12 11.08 -8.73
CA THR A 119 -2.56 12.42 -8.90
C THR A 119 -1.84 12.87 -7.65
N GLU A 120 -0.76 13.63 -7.81
CA GLU A 120 -0.02 14.17 -6.67
C GLU A 120 -0.90 15.12 -5.84
N LYS A 121 -0.80 15.03 -4.51
CA LYS A 121 -1.47 15.98 -3.61
C LYS A 121 -0.59 17.22 -3.42
N PRO A 122 -1.03 18.42 -3.86
CA PRO A 122 -0.23 19.63 -3.73
C PRO A 122 0.03 19.95 -2.25
N GLY A 123 1.27 20.29 -1.91
CA GLY A 123 1.65 20.80 -0.58
C GLY A 123 2.09 19.77 0.47
N SER A 124 2.25 18.49 0.11
CA SER A 124 2.57 17.41 1.08
C SER A 124 4.00 16.86 0.96
N GLY A 125 4.94 17.67 0.48
CA GLY A 125 6.36 17.32 0.46
C GLY A 125 6.94 17.39 1.87
N ASN A 126 6.96 16.27 2.59
CA ASN A 126 7.85 16.10 3.74
C ASN A 126 8.22 14.62 3.88
N HIS A 127 9.52 14.35 3.84
CA HIS A 127 10.09 13.04 4.13
C HIS A 127 9.72 12.60 5.55
N ALA A 128 8.97 11.50 5.69
CA ALA A 128 8.66 10.93 6.99
C ALA A 128 9.66 9.81 7.31
N GLN A 129 10.77 10.14 7.98
CA GLN A 129 11.63 9.12 8.58
C GLN A 129 10.95 8.60 9.85
N VAL A 130 10.12 7.56 9.71
CA VAL A 130 9.43 6.98 10.87
C VAL A 130 10.19 5.76 11.37
N ASN A 131 10.63 5.84 12.63
CA ASN A 131 11.34 4.77 13.31
C ASN A 131 10.32 3.79 13.90
N TYR A 132 10.28 2.56 13.40
CA TYR A 132 9.49 1.50 14.02
C TYR A 132 10.39 0.50 14.76
N ILE A 133 9.94 0.09 15.95
CA ILE A 133 10.62 -0.86 16.84
C ILE A 133 9.61 -1.96 17.15
N LYS A 134 9.96 -3.23 16.91
CA LYS A 134 9.18 -4.38 17.36
C LYS A 134 10.04 -5.32 18.19
#